data_AF-A0A7Y3TAY3-F1
#
_entry.id   AF-A0A7Y3TAY3-F1
#
_cell.length_a   1.000
_cell.length_b   1.000
_cell.length_c   1.000
_cell.angle_alpha   90.00
_cell.angle_beta   90.00
_cell.angle_gamma   90.00
#
_symmetry.space_group_name_H-M   'P 1'
#
loop_
_entity.id
_entity.type
_entity.pdbx_description
1 polymer ?
#
loop_
_entity_poly.entity_id
_entity_poly.type
_entity_poly.pdbx_seq_one_letter_code
_entity_poly.pdbx_strand_id
1 'polypeptide(L)'
;MVKIIWTDIAKIDYWKNIEYLESDWTLQDVYNFIEKTDHLIELLTYQVSVTKQITLYYKVSEDSKIELLRFWNTYQNPKKFIF
;
A
#
# COMPACT_ATOMS: atom_id res chain seq x y z
N MET A 1 -3.72 -5.57 -13.48
CA MET A 1 -3.66 -4.37 -12.62
C MET A 1 -4.76 -4.37 -11.55
N VAL A 2 -4.42 -4.52 -10.26
CA VAL A 2 -5.39 -4.53 -9.14
C VAL A 2 -6.34 -3.33 -9.24
N LYS A 3 -7.66 -3.54 -9.15
CA LYS A 3 -8.61 -2.41 -9.14
C LYS A 3 -8.59 -1.74 -7.76
N ILE A 4 -7.87 -0.62 -7.67
CA ILE A 4 -7.87 0.23 -6.48
C ILE A 4 -9.13 1.11 -6.51
N ILE A 5 -9.91 1.07 -5.44
CA ILE A 5 -11.12 1.88 -5.28
C ILE A 5 -10.87 2.90 -4.19
N TRP A 6 -10.97 4.18 -4.56
CA TRP A 6 -10.94 5.28 -3.61
C TRP A 6 -12.35 5.63 -3.17
N THR A 7 -12.59 5.59 -1.85
CA THR A 7 -13.81 6.17 -1.29
C THR A 7 -13.78 7.68 -1.46
N ASP A 8 -14.94 8.33 -1.51
CA ASP A 8 -14.98 9.77 -1.70
C ASP A 8 -14.32 10.53 -0.54
N ILE A 9 -14.40 9.99 0.69
CA ILE A 9 -13.68 10.52 1.86
C ILE A 9 -12.16 10.44 1.63
N ALA A 10 -11.64 9.29 1.17
CA ALA A 10 -10.21 9.14 0.93
C ALA A 10 -9.71 10.08 -0.18
N LYS A 11 -10.51 10.33 -1.22
CA LYS A 11 -10.17 11.33 -2.25
C LYS A 11 -10.09 12.73 -1.64
N ILE A 12 -11.10 13.12 -0.85
CA ILE A 12 -11.15 14.44 -0.21
C ILE A 12 -9.92 14.63 0.70
N ASP A 13 -9.60 13.64 1.52
CA ASP A 13 -8.46 13.71 2.43
C ASP A 13 -7.13 13.79 1.66
N TYR A 14 -7.00 13.03 0.57
CA TYR A 14 -5.83 13.09 -0.30
C TYR A 14 -5.65 14.49 -0.92
N TRP A 15 -6.73 15.07 -1.47
CA TRP A 15 -6.70 16.41 -2.05
C TRP A 15 -6.38 17.49 -1.02
N LYS A 16 -6.95 17.42 0.19
CA LYS A 16 -6.63 18.36 1.27
C LYS A 16 -5.15 18.34 1.66
N ASN A 17 -4.51 17.16 1.62
CA ASN A 17 -3.08 17.07 1.87
C ASN A 17 -2.27 17.72 0.74
N ILE A 18 -2.70 17.59 -0.52
CA ILE A 18 -2.08 18.28 -1.65
C ILE A 18 -2.23 19.80 -1.50
N GLU A 19 -3.45 20.29 -1.22
CA GLU A 19 -3.71 21.73 -1.01
C GLU A 19 -2.85 22.29 0.13
N TYR A 20 -2.69 21.53 1.22
CA TYR A 20 -1.83 21.90 2.33
C TYR A 20 -0.35 21.98 1.90
N LEU A 21 0.12 21.01 1.13
CA LEU A 21 1.48 21.01 0.57
C LEU A 21 1.71 22.18 -0.40
N GLU A 22 0.74 22.51 -1.24
CA GLU A 22 0.81 23.64 -2.18
C GLU A 22 0.83 25.01 -1.49
N SER A 23 0.21 25.14 -0.31
CA SER A 23 0.22 26.37 0.49
C SER A 23 1.58 26.66 1.12
N ASP A 24 2.21 25.61 1.67
CA ASP A 24 3.30 25.77 2.64
C ASP A 24 4.66 25.22 2.12
N TRP A 25 4.67 24.47 1.01
CA TRP A 25 5.87 23.82 0.44
C TRP A 25 6.04 24.04 -1.07
N THR A 26 7.14 23.51 -1.62
CA THR A 26 7.45 23.67 -3.04
C THR A 26 6.63 22.71 -3.91
N LEU A 27 6.47 23.07 -5.19
CA LEU A 27 5.85 22.17 -6.17
C LEU A 27 6.58 20.82 -6.27
N GLN A 28 7.90 20.79 -6.02
CA GLN A 28 8.66 19.54 -5.98
C GLN A 28 8.22 18.64 -4.80
N ASP A 29 7.89 19.22 -3.65
CA ASP A 29 7.40 18.46 -2.49
C ASP A 29 6.02 17.84 -2.78
N VAL A 30 5.16 18.58 -3.48
CA VAL A 30 3.86 18.08 -3.95
C VAL A 30 4.04 16.90 -4.91
N TYR A 31 4.93 17.03 -5.92
CA TYR A 31 5.21 15.92 -6.85
C TYR A 31 5.78 14.70 -6.13
N ASN A 32 6.73 14.91 -5.21
CA ASN A 32 7.31 13.82 -4.42
C ASN A 32 6.24 13.08 -3.61
N PHE A 33 5.26 13.80 -3.06
CA PHE A 33 4.15 13.20 -2.32
C PHE A 33 3.26 12.35 -3.23
N ILE A 34 2.88 12.87 -4.39
CA ILE A 34 2.04 12.16 -5.36
C ILE A 34 2.75 10.88 -5.85
N GLU A 35 3.97 11.00 -6.35
CA GLU A 35 4.74 9.86 -6.87
C GLU A 35 4.95 8.78 -5.80
N LYS A 36 5.26 9.19 -4.56
CA LYS A 36 5.42 8.25 -3.45
C LYS A 36 4.11 7.56 -3.09
N THR A 37 2.99 8.29 -3.13
CA THR A 37 1.68 7.71 -2.83
C THR A 37 1.29 6.68 -3.88
N ASP A 38 1.42 7.00 -5.16
CA ASP A 38 1.10 6.09 -6.26
C ASP A 38 1.98 4.83 -6.20
N HIS A 39 3.29 5.00 -6.01
CA HIS A 39 4.21 3.87 -5.87
C HIS A 39 3.85 2.95 -4.70
N LEU A 40 3.51 3.53 -3.53
CA LEU A 40 3.12 2.74 -2.37
C LEU A 40 1.80 2.00 -2.59
N ILE A 41 0.84 2.62 -3.30
CA ILE A 41 -0.43 2.00 -3.65
C ILE A 41 -0.21 0.79 -4.57
N GLU A 42 0.70 0.88 -5.54
CA GLU A 42 1.07 -0.24 -6.40
C GLU A 42 1.73 -1.40 -5.65
N LEU A 43 2.46 -1.09 -4.56
CA LEU A 43 3.12 -2.07 -3.71
C LEU A 43 2.21 -2.68 -2.63
N LEU A 44 0.95 -2.24 -2.52
CA LEU A 44 0.04 -2.74 -1.48
C LEU A 44 -0.13 -4.26 -1.58
N THR A 45 0.39 -4.94 -0.56
CA THR A 45 0.19 -6.36 -0.32
C THR A 45 -0.75 -6.53 0.86
N TYR A 46 -1.72 -7.43 0.71
CA TYR A 46 -2.62 -7.78 1.80
C TYR A 46 -1.97 -8.83 2.68
N GLN A 47 -2.29 -8.81 3.98
CA GLN A 47 -1.84 -9.83 4.92
C GLN A 47 -3.00 -10.38 5.74
N VAL A 48 -2.97 -11.67 6.04
CA VAL A 48 -3.95 -12.34 6.91
C VAL A 48 -3.22 -13.30 7.86
N SER A 49 -3.61 -13.29 9.14
CA SER A 49 -3.07 -14.24 10.13
C SER A 49 -3.75 -15.59 9.95
N VAL A 50 -2.97 -16.62 9.61
CA VAL A 50 -3.45 -18.00 9.52
C VAL A 50 -3.46 -18.64 10.91
N THR A 51 -2.39 -18.40 11.68
CA THR A 51 -2.27 -18.74 13.10
C THR A 51 -1.48 -17.64 13.81
N LYS A 52 -1.29 -17.73 15.13
CA LYS A 52 -0.43 -16.77 15.87
C LYS A 52 0.99 -16.71 15.32
N GLN A 53 1.46 -17.78 14.68
CA GLN A 53 2.83 -17.94 14.20
C GLN A 53 2.99 -17.68 12.70
N ILE A 54 1.91 -17.69 11.93
CA ILE A 54 1.97 -17.67 10.46
C ILE A 54 1.08 -16.57 9.89
N THR A 55 1.69 -15.69 9.11
CA THR A 55 1.01 -14.63 8.34
C THR A 55 1.13 -14.95 6.85
N LEU A 56 0.01 -14.96 6.14
CA LEU A 56 -0.04 -15.06 4.68
C LEU A 56 -0.08 -13.66 4.07
N TYR A 57 0.85 -13.38 3.17
CA TYR A 57 0.85 -12.22 2.29
C TYR A 57 0.31 -12.61 0.91
N TYR A 58 -0.61 -11.81 0.38
CA TYR A 58 -1.24 -12.05 -0.92
C TYR A 58 -1.53 -10.74 -1.66
N LYS A 59 -1.77 -10.84 -2.97
CA LYS A 59 -2.30 -9.74 -3.79
C LYS A 59 -3.48 -10.23 -4.62
N VAL A 60 -4.36 -9.31 -4.97
CA VAL A 60 -5.56 -9.59 -5.78
C VAL A 60 -5.31 -9.07 -7.20
N SER A 61 -5.39 -9.92 -8.21
CA SER A 61 -5.23 -9.54 -9.62
C SER A 61 -6.57 -9.19 -10.28
N GLU A 62 -6.56 -8.68 -11.52
CA GLU A 62 -7.76 -8.19 -12.24
C GLU A 62 -8.86 -9.22 -12.38
N ASP A 63 -8.49 -10.49 -12.55
CA ASP A 63 -9.43 -11.58 -12.80
C ASP A 63 -10.06 -12.14 -11.50
N SER A 64 -10.08 -11.35 -10.42
CA SER A 64 -10.44 -11.83 -9.06
C SER A 64 -9.57 -13.02 -8.61
N LYS A 65 -8.38 -13.16 -9.19
CA LYS A 65 -7.40 -14.19 -8.83
C LYS A 65 -6.62 -13.70 -7.60
N ILE A 66 -6.47 -14.56 -6.62
CA ILE A 66 -5.65 -14.31 -5.45
C ILE A 66 -4.29 -14.95 -5.67
N GLU A 67 -3.24 -14.14 -5.72
CA GLU A 67 -1.86 -14.61 -5.80
C GLU A 67 -1.28 -14.68 -4.38
N LEU A 68 -0.98 -15.89 -3.91
CA LEU A 68 -0.32 -16.12 -2.63
C LEU A 68 1.16 -15.81 -2.79
N LEU A 69 1.64 -14.77 -2.11
CA LEU A 69 3.02 -14.31 -2.25
C LEU A 69 3.93 -15.05 -1.28
N ARG A 70 3.55 -15.12 0.00
CA ARG A 70 4.41 -15.69 1.04
C ARG A 70 3.65 -16.11 2.28
N PHE A 71 4.01 -17.27 2.83
CA PHE A 71 3.71 -17.62 4.22
C PHE A 71 4.91 -17.26 5.09
N TRP A 72 4.77 -16.23 5.91
CA TRP A 72 5.80 -15.76 6.81
C TRP A 72 5.62 -16.33 8.21
N ASN A 73 6.69 -16.88 8.78
CA ASN A 73 6.70 -17.29 10.17
C ASN A 73 7.13 -16.10 11.04
N THR A 74 6.25 -15.67 11.94
CA THR A 74 6.41 -14.45 12.75
C THR A 74 7.54 -14.54 13.78
N TYR A 75 8.08 -15.74 14.05
CA TYR A 75 9.29 -15.92 14.87
C TYR A 75 10.60 -15.76 14.07
N GLN A 76 10.53 -15.66 12.74
CA GLN A 76 11.71 -15.39 11.92
C GLN A 76 12.16 -13.95 12.07
N ASN A 77 13.48 -13.73 11.95
CA ASN A 77 14.06 -12.40 12.02
C ASN A 77 13.42 -11.47 10.96
N PRO A 78 12.78 -10.36 11.34
CA PRO A 78 12.13 -9.43 10.41
C PRO A 78 13.06 -8.90 9.31
N LYS A 79 14.37 -8.83 9.57
CA LYS A 79 15.37 -8.41 8.56
C LYS A 79 15.54 -9.42 7.42
N LYS A 80 15.02 -10.65 7.55
CA LYS A 80 15.00 -11.67 6.49
C LYS A 80 13.71 -11.62 5.66
N PHE A 81 12.84 -10.67 5.95
CA PHE A 81 11.62 -10.45 5.20
C PHE A 81 11.95 -9.64 3.94
N ILE A 82 11.65 -10.22 2.78
CA ILE A 82 11.93 -9.67 1.44
C ILE A 82 10.71 -10.04 0.58
N PHE A 83 10.18 -9.09 -0.18
CA PHE A 83 9.05 -9.31 -1.09
C PHE A 83 9.54 -9.59 -2.51
#